data_AF-A0A7S2HUU1-F1
#
_entry.id   AF-A0A7S2HUU1-F1
#
_cell.length_a   1.000
_cell.length_b   1.000
_cell.length_c   1.000
_cell.angle_alpha   90.00
_cell.angle_beta   90.00
_cell.angle_gamma   90.00
#
_symmetry.space_group_name_H-M   'P 1'
#
loop_
_entity.id
_entity.type
_entity.pdbx_description
1 polymer ?
#
loop_
_entity_poly.entity_id
_entity_poly.type
_entity_poly.pdbx_seq_one_letter_code
_entity_poly.pdbx_strand_id
1 'polypeptide(L)'
;AAGAPGGAPADAQLALPARLVEEALAQDDTGLRLDEVCAPGAGSADYSSEAGPHVGLSQVVRGLPAAVSERPQGTFMRQGLLPEIQRMWRSFESTFVLWRYTDASGDAEVVEYQGVTQQIVNAAVARPKNFSAGADFFLILATPVEVSLHALSFSPAGDRLLPPERTQHAVATDDVVVSAIATDERTGRIFLGGKDGCISELQYFDDEASWLGRPRKCR
;
A
#
# COMPACT_ATOMS: atom_id res chain seq x y z
N ALA A 1 -51.76 -28.00 35.88
CA ALA A 1 -51.87 -28.32 34.45
C ALA A 1 -50.62 -27.79 33.75
N ALA A 2 -49.97 -28.65 32.97
CA ALA A 2 -48.59 -28.53 32.50
C ALA A 2 -48.39 -27.38 31.50
N GLY A 3 -47.27 -26.66 31.65
CA GLY A 3 -46.77 -25.70 30.68
C GLY A 3 -46.07 -26.43 29.52
N ALA A 4 -46.48 -26.12 28.29
CA ALA A 4 -45.90 -26.68 27.08
C ALA A 4 -44.66 -25.87 26.64
N PRO A 5 -43.53 -26.51 26.30
CA PRO A 5 -42.43 -25.87 25.58
C PRO A 5 -42.63 -26.08 24.07
N GLY A 6 -43.27 -25.13 23.40
CA GLY A 6 -43.56 -25.17 21.96
C GLY A 6 -42.48 -24.54 21.08
N GLY A 7 -41.20 -24.93 21.22
CA GLY A 7 -40.09 -24.38 20.43
C GLY A 7 -39.14 -25.40 19.79
N ALA A 8 -39.33 -26.70 20.02
CA ALA A 8 -38.28 -27.71 19.82
C ALA A 8 -38.14 -28.46 18.46
N PRO A 9 -39.00 -28.34 17.42
CA PRO A 9 -38.84 -29.16 16.22
C PRO A 9 -37.92 -28.55 15.15
N ALA A 10 -37.74 -27.22 15.13
CA ALA A 10 -36.95 -26.54 14.09
C ALA A 10 -35.43 -26.63 14.39
N ASP A 11 -35.03 -26.42 15.64
CA ASP A 11 -33.61 -26.45 16.04
C ASP A 11 -32.98 -27.85 15.90
N ALA A 12 -33.76 -28.91 16.12
CA ALA A 12 -33.31 -30.29 15.95
C ALA A 12 -32.99 -30.63 14.48
N GLN A 13 -33.70 -30.00 13.53
CA GLN A 13 -33.45 -30.20 12.09
C GLN A 13 -32.20 -29.44 11.60
N LEU A 14 -31.80 -28.37 12.31
CA LEU A 14 -30.61 -27.56 11.97
C LEU A 14 -29.32 -28.08 12.63
N ALA A 15 -29.43 -28.91 13.66
CA ALA A 15 -28.27 -29.44 14.39
C ALA A 15 -27.33 -30.30 13.52
N LEU A 16 -27.88 -31.13 12.63
CA LEU A 16 -27.08 -31.99 11.75
C LEU A 16 -26.36 -31.18 10.65
N PRO A 17 -27.03 -30.30 9.90
CA PRO A 17 -26.35 -29.39 8.96
C PRO A 17 -25.29 -28.52 9.62
N ALA A 18 -25.56 -27.96 10.81
CA ALA A 18 -24.58 -27.15 11.54
C ALA A 18 -23.31 -27.94 11.87
N ARG A 19 -23.47 -29.17 12.37
CA ARG A 19 -22.34 -30.06 12.66
C ARG A 19 -21.53 -30.41 11.41
N LEU A 20 -22.20 -30.65 10.26
CA LEU A 20 -21.50 -30.92 9.00
C LEU A 20 -20.71 -29.72 8.50
N VAL A 21 -21.23 -28.51 8.67
CA VAL A 21 -20.50 -27.26 8.35
C VAL A 21 -19.30 -27.09 9.27
N GLU A 22 -19.46 -27.32 10.58
CA GLU A 22 -18.35 -27.25 11.54
C GLU A 22 -17.25 -28.28 11.23
N GLU A 23 -17.63 -29.50 10.85
CA GLU A 23 -16.68 -30.54 10.45
C GLU A 23 -15.96 -30.18 9.15
N ALA A 24 -16.65 -29.62 8.16
CA ALA A 24 -16.04 -29.14 6.92
C ALA A 24 -15.07 -27.98 7.16
N LEU A 25 -15.45 -27.01 8.00
CA LEU A 25 -14.56 -25.90 8.39
C LEU A 25 -13.32 -26.42 9.13
N ALA A 26 -13.50 -27.38 10.05
CA ALA A 26 -12.38 -28.00 10.75
C ALA A 26 -11.45 -28.77 9.78
N GLN A 27 -11.99 -29.38 8.73
CA GLN A 27 -11.19 -30.03 7.68
C GLN A 27 -10.44 -29.01 6.83
N ASP A 28 -11.07 -27.90 6.44
CA ASP A 28 -10.44 -26.82 5.67
C ASP A 28 -9.26 -26.19 6.43
N ASP A 29 -9.38 -26.02 7.75
CA ASP A 29 -8.31 -25.51 8.63
C ASP A 29 -7.12 -26.48 8.76
N THR A 30 -7.33 -27.78 8.46
CA THR A 30 -6.26 -28.81 8.50
C THR A 30 -5.53 -28.99 7.17
N GLY A 31 -5.74 -28.08 6.21
CA GLY A 31 -5.00 -28.07 4.95
C GLY A 31 -3.48 -28.14 5.14
N LEU A 32 -2.78 -28.76 4.18
CA LEU A 32 -1.32 -28.88 4.19
C LEU A 32 -0.66 -27.50 4.26
N ARG A 33 0.33 -27.35 5.15
CA ARG A 33 1.06 -26.09 5.29
C ARG A 33 2.09 -25.95 4.18
N LEU A 34 2.38 -24.71 3.76
CA LEU A 34 3.33 -24.45 2.67
C LEU A 34 4.74 -25.00 2.97
N ASP A 35 5.17 -24.95 4.23
CA ASP A 35 6.46 -25.48 4.67
C ASP A 35 6.55 -27.03 4.63
N GLU A 36 5.42 -27.71 4.79
CA GLU A 36 5.34 -29.17 4.66
C GLU A 36 5.37 -29.61 3.19
N VAL A 37 4.68 -28.86 2.32
CA VAL A 37 4.61 -29.15 0.87
C VAL A 37 5.91 -28.76 0.15
N CYS A 38 6.57 -27.68 0.59
CA CYS A 38 7.82 -27.19 0.00
C CYS A 38 9.05 -27.59 0.81
N ALA A 39 9.02 -28.75 1.47
CA ALA A 39 10.15 -29.26 2.24
C ALA A 39 11.41 -29.39 1.36
N PRO A 40 12.62 -29.18 1.91
CA PRO A 40 13.86 -29.31 1.15
C PRO A 40 13.98 -30.68 0.47
N GLY A 41 14.10 -30.70 -0.86
CA GLY A 41 14.16 -31.94 -1.66
C GLY A 41 12.82 -32.49 -2.13
N ALA A 42 11.69 -31.90 -1.70
CA ALA A 42 10.34 -32.24 -2.14
C ALA A 42 9.79 -31.26 -3.21
N GLY A 43 10.67 -30.72 -4.06
CA GLY A 43 10.24 -29.83 -5.15
C GLY A 43 9.43 -30.59 -6.21
N SER A 44 8.29 -30.02 -6.62
CA SER A 44 7.57 -30.48 -7.81
C SER A 44 8.16 -29.83 -9.07
N ALA A 45 8.11 -30.55 -10.19
CA ALA A 45 8.49 -30.08 -11.52
C ALA A 45 7.27 -29.95 -12.45
N ASP A 46 6.07 -29.83 -11.89
CA ASP A 46 4.81 -29.71 -12.62
C ASP A 46 4.65 -28.31 -13.23
N TYR A 47 5.48 -28.01 -14.22
CA TYR A 47 5.46 -26.77 -14.97
C TYR A 47 4.89 -27.00 -16.36
N SER A 48 3.98 -26.12 -16.77
CA SER A 48 3.54 -26.00 -18.16
C SER A 48 3.85 -24.60 -18.64
N SER A 49 4.36 -24.47 -19.86
CA SER A 49 4.58 -23.16 -20.49
C SER A 49 3.28 -22.46 -20.87
N GLU A 50 2.20 -23.22 -21.01
CA GLU A 50 0.87 -22.72 -21.34
C GLU A 50 -0.07 -22.89 -20.14
N ALA A 51 -0.97 -21.92 -19.96
CA ALA A 51 -2.01 -21.99 -18.95
C ALA A 51 -2.89 -23.23 -19.22
N GLY A 52 -2.80 -24.23 -18.35
CA GLY A 52 -3.61 -25.44 -18.45
C GLY A 52 -5.11 -25.14 -18.25
N PRO A 53 -6.01 -26.08 -18.58
CA PRO A 53 -7.46 -25.88 -18.48
C PRO A 53 -7.96 -25.63 -17.04
N HIS A 54 -7.11 -25.92 -16.05
CA HIS A 54 -7.43 -25.78 -14.63
C HIS A 54 -6.94 -24.47 -14.00
N VAL A 55 -6.07 -23.71 -14.70
CA VAL A 55 -5.50 -22.45 -14.19
C VAL A 55 -5.63 -21.38 -15.27
N GLY A 56 -6.60 -20.48 -15.11
CA GLY A 56 -6.79 -19.33 -15.99
C GLY A 56 -6.29 -18.05 -15.33
N LEU A 57 -5.26 -17.43 -15.90
CA LEU A 57 -4.89 -16.05 -15.56
C LEU A 57 -5.63 -15.10 -16.50
N SER A 58 -6.54 -14.30 -15.97
CA SER A 58 -7.16 -13.22 -16.75
C SER A 58 -6.20 -12.02 -16.78
N GLN A 59 -5.60 -11.76 -17.94
CA GLN A 59 -4.73 -10.61 -18.12
C GLN A 59 -5.55 -9.41 -18.61
N VAL A 60 -5.70 -8.40 -17.74
CA VAL A 60 -6.26 -7.11 -18.14
C VAL A 60 -5.10 -6.16 -18.45
N VAL A 61 -4.83 -5.93 -19.74
CA VAL A 61 -3.86 -4.92 -20.16
C VAL A 61 -4.56 -3.56 -20.21
N ARG A 62 -4.12 -2.62 -19.37
CA ARG A 62 -4.57 -1.23 -19.43
C ARG A 62 -3.45 -0.33 -19.94
N GLY A 63 -3.79 0.57 -20.84
CA GLY A 63 -2.89 1.62 -21.31
C GLY A 63 -2.65 2.67 -20.23
N LEU A 64 -1.57 3.46 -20.40
CA LEU A 64 -1.35 4.65 -19.59
C LEU A 64 -2.35 5.74 -20.00
N PRO A 65 -2.79 6.61 -19.07
CA PRO A 65 -3.60 7.78 -19.42
C PRO A 65 -2.85 8.69 -20.40
N ALA A 66 -3.58 9.32 -21.33
CA ALA A 66 -3.00 10.18 -22.37
C ALA A 66 -2.09 11.28 -21.79
N ALA A 67 -2.54 11.91 -20.69
CA ALA A 67 -1.80 12.96 -19.98
C ALA A 67 -0.43 12.52 -19.44
N VAL A 68 -0.21 11.20 -19.30
CA VAL A 68 1.05 10.60 -18.84
C VAL A 68 1.87 10.06 -20.03
N SER A 69 1.21 9.49 -21.05
CA SER A 69 1.90 8.90 -22.21
C SER A 69 2.47 9.92 -23.19
N GLU A 70 1.84 11.09 -23.32
CA GLU A 70 2.23 12.14 -24.26
C GLU A 70 3.40 13.00 -23.77
N ARG A 71 3.84 12.82 -22.51
CA ARG A 71 4.95 13.59 -21.93
C ARG A 71 6.31 13.17 -22.49
N PRO A 72 7.27 14.10 -22.64
CA PRO A 72 8.59 13.80 -23.19
C PRO A 72 9.38 12.83 -22.30
N GLN A 73 9.84 11.73 -22.90
CA GLN A 73 10.49 10.61 -22.20
C GLN A 73 11.99 10.83 -21.89
N GLY A 74 12.56 11.98 -22.26
CA GLY A 74 13.98 12.29 -22.08
C GLY A 74 14.38 12.78 -20.68
N THR A 75 13.45 12.80 -19.73
CA THR A 75 13.65 13.29 -18.35
C THR A 75 13.93 12.14 -17.38
N PHE A 76 14.54 12.43 -16.23
CA PHE A 76 14.67 11.43 -15.16
C PHE A 76 13.28 11.00 -14.69
N MET A 77 12.96 9.71 -14.92
CA MET A 77 11.64 9.16 -14.67
C MET A 77 11.72 7.97 -13.71
N ARG A 78 10.86 7.97 -12.70
CA ARG A 78 10.58 6.81 -11.86
C ARG A 78 9.09 6.52 -11.91
N GLN A 79 8.72 5.27 -11.68
CA GLN A 79 7.33 4.84 -11.63
C GLN A 79 7.18 3.67 -10.69
N GLY A 80 5.97 3.45 -10.21
CA GLY A 80 5.65 2.35 -9.31
C GLY A 80 4.17 2.26 -9.01
N LEU A 81 3.82 1.27 -8.20
CA LEU A 81 2.46 1.06 -7.71
C LEU A 81 2.39 1.46 -6.23
N LEU A 82 1.23 1.97 -5.84
CA LEU A 82 0.81 2.24 -4.47
C LEU A 82 -0.49 1.46 -4.24
N PRO A 83 -0.40 0.13 -4.04
CA PRO A 83 -1.57 -0.74 -3.95
C PRO A 83 -2.48 -0.38 -2.77
N GLU A 84 -1.93 0.17 -1.69
CA GLU A 84 -2.65 0.58 -0.48
C GLU A 84 -3.73 1.62 -0.77
N ILE A 85 -3.50 2.44 -1.80
CA ILE A 85 -4.44 3.47 -2.28
C ILE A 85 -4.98 3.18 -3.68
N GLN A 86 -4.67 2.00 -4.24
CA GLN A 86 -5.04 1.61 -5.61
C GLN A 86 -4.62 2.64 -6.66
N ARG A 87 -3.41 3.19 -6.54
CA ARG A 87 -2.86 4.17 -7.49
C ARG A 87 -1.57 3.67 -8.11
N MET A 88 -1.33 4.09 -9.34
CA MET A 88 -0.02 4.03 -9.98
C MET A 88 0.55 5.45 -10.00
N TRP A 89 1.87 5.56 -9.92
CA TRP A 89 2.53 6.84 -9.99
C TRP A 89 3.66 6.83 -11.01
N ARG A 90 3.99 8.03 -11.47
CA ARG A 90 5.15 8.33 -12.31
C ARG A 90 5.68 9.71 -11.95
N SER A 91 7.00 9.83 -11.84
CA SER A 91 7.67 11.11 -11.71
C SER A 91 8.27 11.57 -13.03
N PHE A 92 8.29 12.89 -13.22
CA PHE A 92 9.05 13.58 -14.26
C PHE A 92 9.91 14.62 -13.53
N GLU A 93 11.17 14.26 -13.27
CA GLU A 93 12.05 15.01 -12.38
C GLU A 93 11.41 15.20 -11.00
N SER A 94 11.00 16.42 -10.64
CA SER A 94 10.35 16.76 -9.36
C SER A 94 8.82 16.69 -9.39
N THR A 95 8.24 16.55 -10.59
CA THR A 95 6.78 16.47 -10.76
C THR A 95 6.30 15.05 -10.50
N PHE A 96 5.38 14.89 -9.56
CA PHE A 96 4.76 13.60 -9.23
C PHE A 96 3.37 13.51 -9.85
N VAL A 97 3.12 12.45 -10.61
CA VAL A 97 1.84 12.22 -11.29
C VAL A 97 1.27 10.88 -10.83
N LEU A 98 -0.01 10.84 -10.52
CA LEU A 98 -0.67 9.68 -9.95
C LEU A 98 -2.10 9.51 -10.50
N TRP A 99 -2.50 8.26 -10.71
CA TRP A 99 -3.81 7.93 -11.28
C TRP A 99 -4.27 6.55 -10.80
N ARG A 100 -5.57 6.29 -10.90
CA ARG A 100 -6.15 4.99 -10.55
C ARG A 100 -5.90 4.00 -11.69
N TYR A 101 -5.29 2.86 -11.38
CA TYR A 101 -5.05 1.80 -12.37
C TYR A 101 -6.25 0.87 -12.58
N THR A 102 -7.28 0.95 -11.74
CA THR A 102 -8.51 0.16 -11.90
C THR A 102 -9.45 0.76 -12.95
N ASP A 103 -9.35 2.07 -13.23
CA ASP A 103 -10.17 2.77 -14.21
C ASP A 103 -9.90 2.23 -15.63
N ALA A 104 -10.91 1.63 -16.23
CA ALA A 104 -10.83 0.97 -17.54
C ALA A 104 -11.06 1.91 -18.72
N SER A 105 -11.63 3.10 -18.47
CA SER A 105 -12.18 4.00 -19.49
C SER A 105 -11.14 4.82 -20.24
N GLY A 106 -9.86 4.77 -19.87
CA GLY A 106 -8.82 5.63 -20.44
C GLY A 106 -8.84 7.07 -19.91
N ASP A 107 -9.99 7.52 -19.38
CA ASP A 107 -10.20 8.82 -18.73
C ASP A 107 -9.97 8.74 -17.21
N ALA A 108 -8.88 8.08 -16.80
CA ALA A 108 -8.52 8.02 -15.38
C ALA A 108 -8.22 9.44 -14.87
N GLU A 109 -8.75 9.81 -13.71
CA GLU A 109 -8.42 11.09 -13.07
C GLU A 109 -6.92 11.12 -12.74
N VAL A 110 -6.19 11.98 -13.45
CA VAL A 110 -4.76 12.18 -13.24
C VAL A 110 -4.57 13.36 -12.30
N VAL A 111 -3.91 13.11 -11.17
CA VAL A 111 -3.53 14.13 -10.20
C VAL A 111 -2.05 14.42 -10.39
N GLU A 112 -1.72 15.69 -10.60
CA GLU A 112 -0.35 16.17 -10.67
C GLU A 112 0.00 16.93 -9.40
N TYR A 113 1.22 16.71 -8.93
CA TYR A 113 1.70 17.26 -7.67
C TYR A 113 3.17 17.70 -7.76
N GLN A 114 3.46 18.89 -7.25
CA GLN A 114 4.81 19.45 -7.21
C GLN A 114 5.14 19.91 -5.78
N GLY A 115 5.40 18.94 -4.89
CA GLY A 115 5.76 19.19 -3.49
C GLY A 115 7.26 19.25 -3.20
N VAL A 116 8.09 18.86 -4.16
CA VAL A 116 9.54 18.81 -4.02
C VAL A 116 10.20 19.58 -5.17
N THR A 117 11.43 20.05 -4.95
CA THR A 117 12.19 20.81 -5.94
C THR A 117 13.21 19.96 -6.69
N GLN A 118 13.66 18.86 -6.08
CA GLN A 118 14.64 17.93 -6.63
C GLN A 118 13.96 16.73 -7.30
N GLN A 119 14.74 16.00 -8.10
CA GLN A 119 14.23 14.79 -8.76
C GLN A 119 13.75 13.74 -7.76
N ILE A 120 12.59 13.13 -8.02
CA ILE A 120 12.02 12.09 -7.16
C ILE A 120 12.70 10.77 -7.49
N VAL A 121 13.47 10.25 -6.52
CA VAL A 121 14.19 8.98 -6.65
C VAL A 121 13.37 7.79 -6.18
N ASN A 122 12.46 7.97 -5.23
CA ASN A 122 11.58 6.91 -4.75
C ASN A 122 10.30 7.47 -4.15
N ALA A 123 9.24 6.67 -4.14
CA ALA A 123 7.99 7.03 -3.50
C ALA A 123 7.29 5.80 -2.89
N ALA A 124 6.63 6.02 -1.76
CA ALA A 124 5.86 5.00 -1.06
C ALA A 124 4.70 5.66 -0.29
N VAL A 125 3.80 4.83 0.23
CA VAL A 125 2.70 5.29 1.07
C VAL A 125 2.81 4.65 2.46
N ALA A 126 2.52 5.44 3.49
CA ALA A 126 2.40 4.96 4.87
C ALA A 126 1.04 5.33 5.45
N ARG A 127 0.53 4.48 6.35
CA ARG A 127 -0.54 4.89 7.25
C ARG A 127 0.02 5.88 8.29
N PRO A 128 -0.68 6.98 8.59
CA PRO A 128 -0.27 7.91 9.63
C PRO A 128 -0.28 7.23 11.01
N LYS A 129 0.59 7.67 11.92
CA LYS A 129 0.55 7.26 13.32
C LYS A 129 -0.72 7.78 14.00
N ASN A 130 -1.13 7.12 15.08
CA ASN A 130 -2.37 7.43 15.82
C ASN A 130 -2.52 8.90 16.28
N PHE A 131 -1.42 9.65 16.37
CA PHE A 131 -1.45 11.06 16.79
C PHE A 131 -1.74 12.04 15.64
N SER A 132 -1.48 11.67 14.38
CA SER A 132 -1.68 12.58 13.24
C SER A 132 -3.13 12.50 12.76
N ALA A 133 -3.99 13.34 13.34
CA ALA A 133 -5.38 13.46 12.91
C ALA A 133 -5.48 14.40 11.69
N GLY A 134 -5.90 13.88 10.53
CA GLY A 134 -6.29 14.71 9.38
C GLY A 134 -5.87 14.20 8.00
N ALA A 135 -4.86 13.34 7.91
CA ALA A 135 -4.50 12.66 6.67
C ALA A 135 -4.99 11.21 6.68
N ASP A 136 -5.44 10.69 5.54
CA ASP A 136 -5.77 9.26 5.42
C ASP A 136 -4.49 8.44 5.24
N PHE A 137 -3.54 9.00 4.49
CA PHE A 137 -2.24 8.40 4.19
C PHE A 137 -1.15 9.47 4.09
N PHE A 138 0.11 9.07 4.28
CA PHE A 138 1.27 9.88 3.94
C PHE A 138 1.91 9.37 2.65
N LEU A 139 2.03 10.24 1.65
CA LEU A 139 2.89 10.06 0.49
C LEU A 139 4.32 10.44 0.89
N ILE A 140 5.19 9.45 0.90
CA ILE A 140 6.62 9.60 1.17
C ILE A 140 7.29 9.85 -0.18
N LEU A 141 7.92 11.01 -0.36
CA LEU A 141 8.77 11.28 -1.53
C LEU A 141 10.22 11.36 -1.08
N ALA A 142 11.06 10.54 -1.70
CA ALA A 142 12.50 10.61 -1.54
C ALA A 142 13.12 11.35 -2.73
N THR A 143 13.98 12.30 -2.42
CA THR A 143 14.88 12.99 -3.36
C THR A 143 16.33 12.63 -3.01
N PRO A 144 17.34 13.05 -3.79
CA PRO A 144 18.74 12.82 -3.43
C PRO A 144 19.17 13.48 -2.12
N VAL A 145 18.46 14.52 -1.67
CA VAL A 145 18.88 15.38 -0.54
C VAL A 145 17.94 15.29 0.67
N GLU A 146 16.69 14.89 0.48
CA GLU A 146 15.71 14.77 1.56
C GLU A 146 14.65 13.70 1.30
N VAL A 147 14.06 13.19 2.38
CA VAL A 147 12.78 12.47 2.39
C VAL A 147 11.73 13.34 3.07
N SER A 148 10.59 13.55 2.42
CA SER A 148 9.50 14.37 2.93
C SER A 148 8.15 13.64 2.88
N LEU A 149 7.30 13.94 3.88
CA LEU A 149 5.94 13.40 3.98
C LEU A 149 4.94 14.42 3.45
N HIS A 150 3.98 13.92 2.67
CA HIS A 150 2.91 14.72 2.08
C HIS A 150 1.58 14.07 2.46
N ALA A 151 0.63 14.87 2.96
CA ALA A 151 -0.68 14.37 3.34
C ALA A 151 -1.48 14.01 2.09
N LEU A 152 -2.05 12.81 2.09
CA LEU A 152 -3.04 12.34 1.13
C LEU A 152 -4.38 12.22 1.84
N SER A 153 -5.41 12.79 1.21
CA SER A 153 -6.78 12.73 1.71
C SER A 153 -7.74 12.38 0.57
N PHE A 154 -8.74 11.57 0.86
CA PHE A 154 -9.79 11.21 -0.08
C PHE A 154 -11.06 12.02 0.19
N SER A 155 -11.82 12.25 -0.87
CA SER A 155 -13.14 12.87 -0.73
C SER A 155 -14.05 11.99 0.14
N PRO A 156 -14.82 12.56 1.08
CA PRO A 156 -15.75 11.77 1.90
C PRO A 156 -16.85 11.07 1.08
N ALA A 157 -17.10 11.54 -0.16
CA ALA A 157 -18.13 11.02 -1.05
C ALA A 157 -17.62 9.93 -2.03
N GLY A 158 -16.38 9.46 -1.90
CA GLY A 158 -15.86 8.34 -2.70
C GLY A 158 -14.35 8.34 -2.86
N ASP A 159 -13.82 7.47 -3.71
CA ASP A 159 -12.37 7.28 -3.88
C ASP A 159 -11.64 8.40 -4.65
N ARG A 160 -12.22 9.59 -4.75
CA ARG A 160 -11.56 10.71 -5.40
C ARG A 160 -10.43 11.22 -4.52
N LEU A 161 -9.23 11.26 -5.07
CA LEU A 161 -8.05 11.72 -4.36
C LEU A 161 -7.98 13.26 -4.42
N LEU A 162 -7.91 13.90 -3.27
CA LEU A 162 -7.69 15.34 -3.18
C LEU A 162 -6.22 15.66 -3.49
N PRO A 163 -5.91 16.90 -3.92
CA PRO A 163 -4.54 17.32 -4.16
C PRO A 163 -3.66 17.05 -2.93
N PRO A 164 -2.50 16.38 -3.09
CA PRO A 164 -1.60 16.14 -1.96
C PRO A 164 -1.10 17.46 -1.35
N GLU A 165 -0.87 17.48 -0.05
CA GLU A 165 -0.37 18.66 0.67
C GLU A 165 0.98 18.40 1.32
N ARG A 166 1.96 19.30 1.14
CA ARG A 166 3.29 19.12 1.74
C ARG A 166 3.20 19.37 3.24
N THR A 167 3.64 18.40 4.04
CA THR A 167 3.71 18.58 5.49
C THR A 167 5.03 19.26 5.90
N GLN A 168 5.17 19.52 7.19
CA GLN A 168 6.42 20.02 7.77
C GLN A 168 7.40 18.88 8.13
N HIS A 169 7.04 17.62 7.90
CA HIS A 169 7.91 16.47 8.15
C HIS A 169 8.82 16.23 6.93
N ALA A 170 10.06 16.71 7.01
CA ALA A 170 11.12 16.42 6.04
C ALA A 170 12.46 16.21 6.76
N VAL A 171 13.22 15.20 6.35
CA VAL A 171 14.54 14.85 6.90
C VAL A 171 15.56 14.83 5.77
N ALA A 172 16.72 15.46 5.98
CA ALA A 172 17.82 15.41 5.03
C ALA A 172 18.40 13.99 4.96
N THR A 173 18.81 13.55 3.78
CA THR A 173 19.36 12.19 3.58
C THR A 173 20.89 12.14 3.66
N ASP A 174 21.55 13.22 4.07
CA ASP A 174 23.01 13.34 4.21
C ASP A 174 23.78 12.73 3.01
N ASP A 175 23.34 13.08 1.80
CA ASP A 175 23.84 12.59 0.50
C ASP A 175 23.70 11.07 0.24
N VAL A 176 23.01 10.33 1.12
CA VAL A 176 22.65 8.92 0.89
C VAL A 176 21.36 8.83 0.08
N VAL A 177 21.46 8.36 -1.16
CA VAL A 177 20.27 8.14 -1.99
C VAL A 177 19.43 6.99 -1.44
N VAL A 178 18.17 7.27 -1.10
CA VAL A 178 17.21 6.25 -0.66
C VAL A 178 16.80 5.36 -1.84
N SER A 179 17.12 4.08 -1.75
CA SER A 179 16.84 3.05 -2.75
C SER A 179 15.57 2.24 -2.48
N ALA A 180 15.19 2.09 -1.21
CA ALA A 180 14.02 1.34 -0.78
C ALA A 180 13.30 2.08 0.36
N ILE A 181 11.97 1.94 0.41
CA ILE A 181 11.14 2.46 1.48
C ILE A 181 10.21 1.32 1.89
N ALA A 182 10.17 1.00 3.17
CA ALA A 182 9.25 0.02 3.75
C ALA A 182 8.44 0.68 4.86
N THR A 183 7.16 0.33 4.95
CA THR A 183 6.24 0.94 5.91
C THR A 183 5.52 -0.16 6.68
N ASP A 184 5.26 0.08 7.96
CA ASP A 184 4.42 -0.78 8.78
C ASP A 184 3.02 -0.18 8.87
N GLU A 185 2.05 -0.82 8.22
CA GLU A 185 0.66 -0.34 8.20
C GLU A 185 0.02 -0.26 9.59
N ARG A 186 0.44 -1.11 10.54
CA ARG A 186 -0.16 -1.17 11.87
C ARG A 186 0.39 -0.08 12.79
N THR A 187 1.67 0.26 12.65
CA THR A 187 2.34 1.22 13.55
C THR A 187 2.64 2.56 12.90
N GLY A 188 2.52 2.68 11.58
CA GLY A 188 2.88 3.89 10.82
C GLY A 188 4.38 4.19 10.82
N ARG A 189 5.24 3.19 11.11
CA ARG A 189 6.71 3.32 11.07
C ARG A 189 7.20 3.28 9.62
N ILE A 190 8.26 4.03 9.35
CA ILE A 190 8.83 4.20 8.01
C ILE A 190 10.32 3.85 8.08
N PHE A 191 10.73 2.88 7.29
CA PHE A 191 12.12 2.45 7.14
C PHE A 191 12.65 2.82 5.76
N LEU A 192 13.89 3.30 5.72
CA LEU A 192 14.59 3.73 4.53
C LEU A 192 15.79 2.82 4.32
N GLY A 193 15.93 2.28 3.11
CA GLY A 193 17.12 1.56 2.68
C GLY A 193 17.97 2.45 1.78
N GLY A 194 19.16 2.83 2.25
CA GLY A 194 20.09 3.66 1.49
C GLY A 194 20.92 2.87 0.48
N LYS A 195 21.46 3.56 -0.53
CA LYS A 195 22.44 2.98 -1.47
C LYS A 195 23.78 2.61 -0.82
N ASP A 196 24.02 3.08 0.40
CA ASP A 196 25.12 2.69 1.27
C ASP A 196 24.94 1.30 1.90
N GLY A 197 23.76 0.68 1.73
CA GLY A 197 23.43 -0.63 2.30
C GLY A 197 22.91 -0.55 3.74
N CYS A 198 22.75 0.65 4.29
CA CYS A 198 22.21 0.85 5.63
C CYS A 198 20.68 0.92 5.63
N ILE A 199 20.08 0.54 6.76
CA ILE A 199 18.66 0.73 7.02
C ILE A 199 18.52 1.78 8.13
N SER A 200 17.76 2.82 7.86
CA SER A 200 17.41 3.87 8.83
C SER A 200 15.91 3.94 9.04
N GLU A 201 15.47 4.49 10.18
CA GLU A 201 14.06 4.71 10.48
C GLU A 201 13.76 6.21 10.48
N LEU A 202 12.79 6.65 9.68
CA LEU A 202 12.29 8.01 9.69
C LEU A 202 11.25 8.13 10.81
N GLN A 203 11.58 8.90 11.85
CA GLN A 203 10.71 9.14 12.98
C GLN A 203 10.09 10.53 12.85
N TYR A 204 8.77 10.58 12.67
CA TYR A 204 7.99 11.82 12.71
C TYR A 204 7.15 11.88 13.99
N PHE A 205 6.88 13.10 14.46
CA PHE A 205 6.17 13.42 15.70
C PHE A 205 5.22 14.61 15.46
N ASP A 206 4.06 14.63 16.12
CA ASP A 206 3.25 15.84 16.23
C ASP A 206 3.90 16.81 17.22
N ASP A 207 3.76 18.12 16.99
CA ASP A 207 4.49 19.21 17.65
C ASP A 207 4.85 18.94 19.13
N GLU A 208 6.00 18.32 19.40
CA GLU A 208 6.54 18.30 20.75
C GLU A 208 7.21 19.65 21.00
N ALA A 209 6.72 20.35 22.00
CA ALA A 209 7.35 21.52 22.59
C ALA A 209 8.76 21.15 23.10
N SER A 210 9.75 21.22 22.21
CA SER A 210 11.16 21.15 22.58
C SER A 210 11.48 22.41 23.40
N TRP A 211 11.52 22.25 24.71
CA TRP A 211 11.90 23.30 25.67
C TRP A 211 13.36 23.78 25.51
N LEU A 212 14.17 23.12 24.66
CA LEU A 212 15.61 23.42 24.46
C LEU A 212 15.98 23.85 23.04
N GLY A 213 15.03 24.30 22.23
CA GLY A 213 15.30 24.89 20.91
C GLY A 213 14.65 24.12 19.77
N ARG A 214 14.38 24.89 18.69
CA ARG A 214 13.51 24.59 17.53
C ARG A 214 13.06 23.12 17.42
N PRO A 215 11.75 22.83 17.60
CA PRO A 215 11.26 21.45 17.53
C PRO A 215 11.54 20.87 16.14
N ARG A 216 12.25 19.74 16.09
CA ARG A 216 12.39 18.94 14.87
C ARG A 216 11.17 18.04 14.76
N LYS A 217 10.34 18.26 13.75
CA LYS A 217 9.12 17.46 13.49
C LYS A 217 9.41 16.05 12.99
N CYS A 218 10.66 15.79 12.63
CA CYS A 218 11.15 14.48 12.23
C CYS A 218 12.67 14.38 12.37
N ARG A 219 13.17 13.15 12.49
CA ARG A 219 14.58 12.78 12.49
C ARG A 219 14.79 11.44 11.78
#